data_AF-A0A842Q9R3-F1
#
_entry.id   AF-A0A842Q9R3-F1
#
_cell.length_a   1.000
_cell.length_b   1.000
_cell.length_c   1.000
_cell.angle_alpha   90.00
_cell.angle_beta   90.00
_cell.angle_gamma   90.00
#
_symmetry.space_group_name_H-M   'P 1'
#
loop_
_entity.id
_entity.type
_entity.pdbx_description
1 polymer ?
#
loop_
_entity_poly.entity_id
_entity_poly.type
_entity_poly.pdbx_seq_one_letter_code
_entity_poly.pdbx_strand_id
1 'polypeptide(L)' 'KYEYIDVGKDREAAMKMIEKTGQRGVPVIEIDGEFIVGFDEKKIKKKLGI' A
#
# COMPACT_ATOMS: atom_id res chain seq x y z
N LYS A 1 6.20 -12.78 -3.65
CA LYS A 1 5.16 -13.15 -2.66
C LYS A 1 4.38 -11.88 -2.34
N TYR A 2 3.06 -11.95 -2.21
CA TYR A 2 2.25 -10.78 -1.82
C TYR A 2 1.46 -11.11 -0.56
N GLU A 3 1.10 -10.08 0.19
CA GLU A 3 0.18 -10.16 1.33
C GLU A 3 -0.96 -9.19 1.07
N TYR A 4 -2.17 -9.60 1.45
CA TYR A 4 -3.36 -8.77 1.36
C TYR A 4 -3.86 -8.48 2.77
N ILE A 5 -4.00 -7.20 3.10
CA ILE A 5 -4.47 -6.74 4.40
C ILE A 5 -5.74 -5.93 4.19
N ASP A 6 -6.85 -6.39 4.78
CA ASP A 6 -8.12 -5.66 4.80
C ASP A 6 -8.12 -4.67 5.96
N VAL A 7 -7.72 -3.44 5.69
CA VAL A 7 -7.70 -2.34 6.68
C VAL A 7 -9.10 -1.93 7.15
N GLY A 8 -10.17 -2.37 6.47
CA GLY A 8 -11.54 -2.19 6.97
C GLY A 8 -11.86 -3.08 8.17
N LYS A 9 -11.13 -4.19 8.33
CA LYS A 9 -11.27 -5.13 9.45
C LYS A 9 -10.14 -5.01 10.47
N ASP A 10 -8.98 -4.53 10.04
CA ASP A 10 -7.80 -4.33 10.89
C ASP A 10 -7.53 -2.83 11.11
N ARG A 11 -7.89 -2.36 12.31
CA ARG A 11 -7.72 -0.96 12.71
C ARG A 11 -6.24 -0.59 12.92
N GLU A 12 -5.40 -1.51 13.35
CA GLU A 12 -3.98 -1.24 13.53
C GLU A 12 -3.28 -1.10 12.18
N ALA A 13 -3.60 -1.97 11.23
CA ALA A 13 -3.13 -1.84 9.85
C ALA A 13 -3.61 -0.53 9.20
N ALA A 14 -4.87 -0.13 9.44
CA ALA A 14 -5.40 1.15 8.96
C ALA A 14 -4.61 2.35 9.52
N MET A 15 -4.31 2.36 10.83
CA MET A 15 -3.53 3.43 11.44
C MET A 15 -2.11 3.47 10.89
N LYS A 16 -1.41 2.33 10.81
CA LYS A 16 -0.07 2.25 10.21
C LYS A 16 -0.05 2.74 8.76
N MET A 17 -1.05 2.38 7.96
CA MET A 17 -1.20 2.86 6.59
C MET A 17 -1.35 4.38 6.56
N ILE A 18 -2.22 4.95 7.39
CA ILE A 18 -2.44 6.41 7.47
C ILE A 18 -1.17 7.13 7.94
N GLU A 19 -0.50 6.62 8.97
CA GLU A 19 0.72 7.24 9.52
C GLU A 19 1.86 7.22 8.50
N LYS A 20 2.04 6.12 7.77
CA LYS A 20 3.12 5.98 6.79
C LYS A 20 2.86 6.70 5.46
N THR A 21 1.60 6.79 5.04
CA THR A 21 1.25 7.31 3.69
C THR A 21 0.51 8.64 3.70
N GLY A 22 -0.02 9.06 4.84
CA GLY A 22 -0.96 10.18 4.95
C GLY A 22 -2.34 9.92 4.33
N GLN A 23 -2.55 8.75 3.71
CA GLN A 23 -3.79 8.41 3.02
C GLN A 23 -4.76 7.66 3.94
N ARG A 24 -6.02 8.10 3.96
CA ARG A 24 -7.11 7.47 4.75
C ARG A 24 -7.90 6.39 4.01
N GLY A 25 -7.73 6.31 2.69
CA GLY A 25 -8.45 5.37 1.82
C GLY A 25 -7.52 4.35 1.18
N VAL A 26 -8.12 3.27 0.70
CA VAL A 26 -7.50 2.26 -0.17
C VAL A 26 -7.70 2.65 -1.65
N PRO A 27 -6.91 2.12 -2.60
CA PRO A 27 -5.78 1.19 -2.42
C PRO A 27 -4.48 1.88 -2.01
N VAL A 28 -3.66 1.15 -1.23
CA VAL A 28 -2.27 1.47 -0.89
C VAL A 28 -1.45 0.19 -1.09
N ILE A 29 -0.30 0.31 -1.75
CA ILE A 29 0.56 -0.83 -2.08
C ILE A 29 1.94 -0.56 -1.49
N GLU A 30 2.49 -1.50 -0.72
CA GLU A 30 3.87 -1.47 -0.23
C GLU A 30 4.72 -2.43 -1.06
N ILE A 31 5.80 -1.93 -1.68
CA ILE A 31 6.76 -2.74 -2.43
C ILE A 31 8.16 -2.38 -1.93
N ASP A 32 8.88 -3.36 -1.39
CA ASP A 32 10.25 -3.19 -0.87
C ASP A 32 10.40 -2.02 0.12
N GLY A 33 9.38 -1.78 0.95
CA GLY A 33 9.34 -0.70 1.94
C GLY A 33 8.92 0.67 1.39
N GLU A 34 8.66 0.79 0.08
CA GLU A 34 8.10 1.98 -0.53
C GLU A 34 6.59 1.89 -0.70
N PHE A 35 5.89 2.94 -0.26
CA PHE A 35 4.44 3.03 -0.35
C PHE A 35 4.00 3.74 -1.64
N ILE A 36 3.14 3.08 -2.38
CA ILE A 36 2.42 3.61 -3.54
C ILE A 36 0.98 3.85 -3.12
N VAL A 37 0.62 5.12 -3.02
CA VAL A 37 -0.73 5.62 -2.76
C VAL A 37 -1.55 5.52 -4.05
N GLY A 38 -2.70 4.85 -3.99
CA GLY A 38 -3.55 4.60 -5.15
C GLY A 38 -3.07 3.47 -6.06
N PHE A 39 -3.51 3.49 -7.32
CA PHE A 39 -3.10 2.52 -8.34
C PHE A 39 -2.29 3.22 -9.43
N ASP A 40 -0.97 3.01 -9.42
CA ASP A 40 -0.04 3.52 -10.43
C ASP A 40 0.70 2.35 -11.09
N GLU A 41 0.14 1.85 -12.19
CA GLU A 41 0.67 0.68 -12.91
C GLU A 41 2.14 0.88 -13.32
N LYS A 42 2.52 2.08 -13.76
CA LYS A 42 3.90 2.35 -14.21
C LYS A 42 4.89 2.26 -13.05
N LYS A 43 4.56 2.86 -11.90
CA LYS A 43 5.40 2.75 -10.70
C LYS A 43 5.47 1.32 -10.18
N ILE A 44 4.35 0.62 -10.17
CA ILE A 44 4.27 -0.78 -9.71
C ILE A 44 5.16 -1.67 -10.59
N LYS A 45 5.00 -1.61 -11.92
CA LYS A 45 5.83 -2.37 -12.87
C LYS A 45 7.31 -2.06 -12.70
N LYS A 46 7.66 -0.77 -12.61
CA LYS A 46 9.04 -0.32 -12.36
C LYS A 46 9.62 -0.89 -11.07
N LYS A 47 8.84 -0.95 -9.98
CA LYS A 47 9.29 -1.49 -8.69
C LYS A 47 9.41 -3.01 -8.70
N LEU A 48 8.52 -3.69 -9.41
CA LEU A 48 8.54 -5.14 -9.55
C LEU A 48 9.56 -5.64 -10.59
N GLY A 49 10.16 -4.75 -11.39
CA GLY A 49 11.14 -5.09 -12.41
C GLY A 49 10.53 -5.85 -13.61
N ILE A 50 9.25 -5.57 -13.92
CA ILE A 50 8.48 -6.21 -15.00
C ILE A 50 7.99 -5.20 -16.05
#